data_AF-A0A6P0RXN5-F1
#
_entry.id   AF-A0A6P0RXN5-F1
#
_cell.length_a   1.000
_cell.length_b   1.000
_cell.length_c   1.000
_cell.angle_alpha   90.00
_cell.angle_beta   90.00
_cell.angle_gamma   90.00
#
_symmetry.space_group_name_H-M   'P 1'
#
loop_
_entity.id
_entity.type
_entity.pdbx_description
1 polymer ?
#
loop_
_entity_poly.entity_id
_entity_poly.type
_entity_poly.pdbx_seq_one_letter_code
_entity_poly.pdbx_strand_id
1 'polypeptide(L)'
;MREYLTVERDANQIRFLRSTFSGTFLLVEGHSDKLVYDRLVDGSACKVVIISGKPSSKLRVIAVLEILEKSNFPGILAIVDADFDHLEPWLDCSPNLLHTDSHDLETMLINSPALDKVLAEFASEEKINNFAQDVRTVLAAAGMSIGYLRWISQCEQLNLTFNNIKFSKFIDEATLQIDEVKLITEVRNKSPSCSWQQEELKTWVIKRKSNSHDPWQVCCGHDLVEILSLSLRKVIGSNKAAEVEPNMLERSLRLAYEEAYFCKTLLYSKICTWEANNQPFKVLAL
;
A
#
# COMPACT_ATOMS: atom_id res chain seq x y z
N MET A 1 -4.39 11.43 -25.81
CA MET A 1 -3.20 12.12 -26.36
C MET A 1 -2.33 12.74 -25.27
N ARG A 2 -2.87 13.56 -24.34
CA ARG A 2 -2.07 14.14 -23.23
C ARG A 2 -1.44 13.10 -22.29
N GLU A 3 -2.17 12.03 -21.95
CA GLU A 3 -1.66 10.96 -21.06
C GLU A 3 -0.51 10.16 -21.71
N TYR A 4 -0.64 9.79 -22.99
CA TYR A 4 0.44 9.14 -23.75
C TYR A 4 1.71 10.01 -23.83
N LEU A 5 1.55 11.32 -24.06
CA LEU A 5 2.67 12.27 -24.02
C LEU A 5 3.34 12.31 -22.63
N THR A 6 2.63 11.99 -21.55
CA THR A 6 3.21 11.97 -20.21
C THR A 6 3.95 10.69 -19.87
N VAL A 7 3.47 9.52 -20.32
CA VAL A 7 4.17 8.23 -20.13
C VAL A 7 5.46 8.20 -20.96
N GLU A 8 5.40 8.64 -22.22
CA GLU A 8 6.57 8.73 -23.09
C GLU A 8 7.63 9.69 -22.53
N ARG A 9 7.18 10.80 -21.92
CA ARG A 9 8.07 11.76 -21.26
C ARG A 9 8.83 11.12 -20.10
N ASP A 10 8.17 10.35 -19.25
CA ASP A 10 8.81 9.69 -18.12
C ASP A 10 9.83 8.63 -18.59
N ALA A 11 9.47 7.82 -19.59
CA ALA A 11 10.39 6.87 -20.21
C ALA A 11 11.61 7.57 -20.84
N ASN A 12 11.40 8.69 -21.53
CA ASN A 12 12.49 9.48 -22.11
C ASN A 12 13.37 10.15 -21.04
N GLN A 13 12.81 10.54 -19.90
CA GLN A 13 13.58 11.02 -18.76
C GLN A 13 14.53 9.93 -18.25
N ILE A 14 14.06 8.70 -18.10
CA ILE A 14 14.91 7.56 -17.67
C ILE A 14 16.00 7.27 -18.71
N ARG A 15 15.67 7.29 -20.01
CA ARG A 15 16.65 7.17 -21.10
C ARG A 15 17.71 8.27 -21.05
N PHE A 16 17.30 9.50 -20.76
CA PHE A 16 18.24 10.61 -20.59
C PHE A 16 19.17 10.39 -19.39
N LEU A 17 18.64 9.94 -18.25
CA LEU A 17 19.43 9.65 -17.05
C LEU A 17 20.48 8.56 -17.29
N ARG A 18 20.21 7.58 -18.16
CA ARG A 18 21.16 6.53 -18.55
C ARG A 18 22.49 7.08 -19.09
N SER A 19 22.51 8.29 -19.67
CA SER A 19 23.74 8.94 -20.14
C SER A 19 24.73 9.29 -19.01
N THR A 20 24.24 9.41 -17.77
CA THR A 20 25.04 9.80 -16.60
C THR A 20 25.09 8.72 -15.52
N PHE A 21 24.33 7.63 -15.69
CA PHE A 21 24.20 6.58 -14.70
C PHE A 21 24.05 5.21 -15.36
N SER A 22 24.98 4.31 -15.05
CA SER A 22 25.05 2.95 -15.60
C SER A 22 24.37 1.89 -14.73
N GLY A 23 23.88 2.25 -13.53
CA GLY A 23 23.25 1.31 -12.60
C GLY A 23 21.77 1.03 -12.89
N THR A 24 21.08 0.46 -11.92
CA THR A 24 19.66 0.08 -12.02
C THR A 24 18.76 1.27 -11.77
N PHE A 25 17.68 1.39 -12.55
CA PHE A 25 16.58 2.28 -12.22
C PHE A 25 15.46 1.46 -11.57
N LEU A 26 15.08 1.84 -10.34
CA LEU A 26 13.96 1.25 -9.63
C LEU A 26 12.75 2.19 -9.72
N LEU A 27 11.69 1.77 -10.42
CA LEU A 27 10.47 2.54 -10.58
C LEU A 27 9.50 2.26 -9.44
N VAL A 28 8.97 3.32 -8.84
CA VAL A 28 7.99 3.25 -7.74
C VAL A 28 6.88 4.28 -7.94
N GLU A 29 5.74 4.09 -7.30
CA GLU A 29 4.54 4.88 -7.52
C GLU A 29 4.58 6.27 -6.89
N GLY A 30 5.13 6.37 -5.67
CA GLY A 30 4.95 7.52 -4.82
C GLY A 30 6.21 7.96 -4.06
N HIS A 31 6.05 9.09 -3.37
CA HIS A 31 7.11 9.65 -2.54
C HIS A 31 7.35 8.81 -1.27
N SER A 32 6.28 8.29 -0.66
CA SER A 32 6.35 7.37 0.50
C SER A 32 7.18 6.13 0.18
N ASP A 33 6.94 5.52 -0.97
CA ASP A 33 7.70 4.38 -1.49
C ASP A 33 9.18 4.71 -1.60
N LYS A 34 9.48 5.82 -2.28
CA LYS A 34 10.86 6.27 -2.47
C LYS A 34 11.59 6.42 -1.12
N LEU A 35 10.95 6.97 -0.10
CA LEU A 35 11.56 7.12 1.23
C LEU A 35 11.87 5.78 1.92
N VAL A 36 11.11 4.73 1.64
CA VAL A 36 11.41 3.38 2.13
C VAL A 36 12.52 2.75 1.30
N TYR A 37 12.35 2.68 -0.02
CA TYR A 37 13.32 2.00 -0.89
C TYR A 37 14.68 2.69 -0.95
N ASP A 38 14.78 4.03 -0.87
CA ASP A 38 16.07 4.75 -0.82
C ASP A 38 16.96 4.29 0.36
N ARG A 39 16.38 3.71 1.43
CA ARG A 39 17.13 3.15 2.58
C ARG A 39 17.51 1.69 2.42
N LEU A 40 16.94 1.00 1.43
CA LEU A 40 17.11 -0.44 1.18
C LEU A 40 17.99 -0.72 -0.04
N VAL A 41 18.12 0.25 -0.95
CA VAL A 41 18.89 0.13 -2.18
C VAL A 41 20.34 0.59 -2.02
N ASP A 42 21.25 0.03 -2.82
CA ASP A 42 22.60 0.57 -3.00
C ASP A 42 22.52 1.86 -3.81
N GLY A 43 22.63 3.01 -3.17
CA GLY A 43 22.56 4.32 -3.85
C GLY A 43 23.67 4.57 -4.88
N SER A 44 24.75 3.77 -4.89
CA SER A 44 25.81 3.84 -5.90
C SER A 44 25.47 3.04 -7.16
N ALA A 45 24.69 1.97 -7.01
CA ALA A 45 24.33 1.04 -8.08
C ALA A 45 22.87 1.10 -8.51
N CYS A 46 21.99 1.73 -7.72
CA CYS A 46 20.55 1.84 -7.96
C CYS A 46 20.03 3.27 -7.73
N LYS A 47 19.12 3.73 -8.58
CA LYS A 47 18.39 4.99 -8.43
C LYS A 47 16.89 4.73 -8.39
N VAL A 48 16.24 5.11 -7.29
CA VAL A 48 14.78 5.07 -7.16
C VAL A 48 14.16 6.28 -7.86
N VAL A 49 13.26 6.02 -8.82
CA VAL A 49 12.58 7.01 -9.65
C VAL A 49 11.07 6.92 -9.41
N ILE A 50 10.46 8.04 -9.04
CA ILE A 50 9.02 8.14 -8.84
C ILE A 50 8.33 8.29 -10.20
N ILE A 51 7.35 7.43 -10.46
CA ILE A 51 6.47 7.48 -11.63
C ILE A 51 5.04 7.54 -11.12
N SER A 52 4.51 8.77 -11.01
CA SER A 52 3.18 9.01 -10.45
C SER A 52 2.25 9.66 -11.47
N GLY A 53 0.96 9.33 -11.45
CA GLY A 53 0.01 9.97 -12.36
C GLY A 53 -1.42 9.51 -12.25
N LYS A 54 -2.29 10.18 -13.01
CA LYS A 54 -3.69 9.77 -13.18
C LYS A 54 -3.83 8.89 -14.44
N PRO A 55 -4.81 7.98 -14.48
CA PRO A 55 -5.78 7.70 -13.41
C PRO A 55 -5.22 6.88 -12.23
N SER A 56 -4.08 6.20 -12.42
CA SER A 56 -3.41 5.39 -11.38
C SER A 56 -1.88 5.48 -11.56
N SER A 57 -1.15 5.59 -10.45
CA SER A 57 0.32 5.60 -10.45
C SER A 57 0.88 4.24 -10.85
N LYS A 58 0.36 3.14 -10.28
CA LYS A 58 0.65 1.76 -10.70
C LYS A 58 0.53 1.54 -12.20
N LEU A 59 -0.62 1.89 -12.80
CA LEU A 59 -0.81 1.74 -14.25
C LEU A 59 0.21 2.57 -15.05
N ARG A 60 0.63 3.72 -14.52
CA ARG A 60 1.65 4.56 -15.15
C ARG A 60 3.05 3.96 -15.04
N VAL A 61 3.42 3.40 -13.88
CA VAL A 61 4.67 2.65 -13.69
C VAL A 61 4.75 1.51 -14.71
N ILE A 62 3.69 0.70 -14.79
CA ILE A 62 3.61 -0.45 -15.71
C ILE A 62 3.74 0.02 -17.17
N ALA A 63 3.01 1.07 -17.57
CA ALA A 63 3.10 1.60 -18.93
C ALA A 63 4.49 2.16 -19.28
N VAL A 64 5.18 2.81 -18.33
CA VAL A 64 6.57 3.27 -18.53
C VAL A 64 7.51 2.07 -18.66
N LEU A 65 7.36 1.06 -17.81
CA LEU A 65 8.15 -0.17 -17.87
C LEU A 65 8.03 -0.83 -19.24
N GLU A 66 6.81 -1.03 -19.74
CA GLU A 66 6.58 -1.63 -21.05
C GLU A 66 7.27 -0.88 -22.19
N ILE A 67 7.27 0.46 -22.17
CA ILE A 67 7.95 1.28 -23.20
C ILE A 67 9.46 1.05 -23.15
N LEU A 68 10.03 0.95 -21.95
CA LEU A 68 11.46 0.73 -21.76
C LEU A 68 11.85 -0.68 -22.19
N GLU A 69 11.07 -1.69 -21.82
CA GLU A 69 11.27 -3.09 -22.24
C GLU A 69 11.16 -3.29 -23.75
N LYS A 70 10.15 -2.69 -24.40
CA LYS A 70 10.01 -2.71 -25.87
C LYS A 70 11.23 -2.10 -26.58
N SER A 71 11.96 -1.21 -25.91
CA SER A 71 13.22 -0.64 -26.40
C SER A 71 14.48 -1.38 -25.94
N ASN A 72 14.34 -2.56 -25.31
CA ASN A 72 15.43 -3.34 -24.71
C ASN A 72 16.30 -2.51 -23.75
N PHE A 73 15.68 -1.59 -23.00
CA PHE A 73 16.40 -0.76 -22.04
C PHE A 73 16.88 -1.63 -20.87
N PRO A 74 18.19 -1.69 -20.59
CA PRO A 74 18.71 -2.60 -19.58
C PRO A 74 18.65 -1.99 -18.18
N GLY A 75 18.62 -2.84 -17.15
CA GLY A 75 18.73 -2.42 -15.74
C GLY A 75 17.54 -1.60 -15.25
N ILE A 76 16.33 -2.07 -15.52
CA ILE A 76 15.08 -1.46 -15.08
C ILE A 76 14.28 -2.49 -14.27
N LEU A 77 13.83 -2.09 -13.09
CA LEU A 77 12.96 -2.87 -12.22
C LEU A 77 11.84 -1.95 -11.74
N ALA A 78 10.62 -2.46 -11.67
CA ALA A 78 9.48 -1.74 -11.09
C ALA A 78 8.96 -2.49 -9.88
N ILE A 79 8.61 -1.74 -8.83
CA ILE A 79 7.84 -2.24 -7.70
C ILE A 79 6.57 -1.39 -7.58
N VAL A 80 5.43 -2.06 -7.58
CA VAL A 80 4.10 -1.45 -7.41
C VAL A 80 3.36 -2.10 -6.25
N ASP A 81 2.38 -1.39 -5.70
CA ASP A 81 1.46 -1.96 -4.74
C ASP A 81 0.68 -3.11 -5.39
N ALA A 82 0.43 -4.16 -4.61
CA ALA A 82 -0.34 -5.30 -5.08
C ALA A 82 -1.81 -4.93 -5.32
N ASP A 83 -2.34 -3.96 -4.58
CA ASP A 83 -3.77 -3.69 -4.45
C ASP A 83 -4.53 -5.02 -4.23
N PHE A 84 -5.49 -5.32 -5.12
CA PHE A 84 -6.24 -6.57 -5.11
C PHE A 84 -5.70 -7.62 -6.08
N ASP A 85 -4.54 -7.41 -6.71
CA ASP A 85 -4.01 -8.30 -7.76
C ASP A 85 -3.73 -9.71 -7.23
N HIS A 86 -3.32 -9.85 -5.96
CA HIS A 86 -3.11 -11.16 -5.32
C HIS A 86 -4.42 -11.93 -5.07
N LEU A 87 -5.57 -11.26 -5.14
CA LEU A 87 -6.90 -11.86 -4.96
C LEU A 87 -7.58 -12.21 -6.29
N GLU A 88 -7.02 -11.73 -7.41
CA GLU A 88 -7.50 -12.00 -8.76
C GLU A 88 -6.62 -13.05 -9.46
N PRO A 89 -7.16 -13.83 -10.41
CA PRO A 89 -6.37 -14.80 -11.14
C PRO A 89 -5.23 -14.10 -11.89
N TRP A 90 -4.00 -14.53 -11.59
CA TRP A 90 -2.76 -13.92 -12.09
C TRP A 90 -2.69 -13.90 -13.62
N LEU A 91 -2.41 -12.74 -14.19
CA LEU A 91 -2.04 -12.55 -15.59
C LEU A 91 -0.51 -12.50 -15.70
N ASP A 92 0.04 -13.04 -16.79
CA ASP A 92 1.48 -13.04 -17.07
C ASP A 92 2.05 -11.62 -16.88
N CYS A 93 2.91 -11.45 -15.88
CA CYS A 93 3.58 -10.20 -15.58
C CYS A 93 4.99 -10.19 -16.16
N SER A 94 5.46 -8.98 -16.50
CA SER A 94 6.86 -8.75 -16.86
C SER A 94 7.81 -9.30 -15.78
N PRO A 95 8.96 -9.88 -16.16
CA PRO A 95 9.99 -10.29 -15.20
C PRO A 95 10.64 -9.11 -14.46
N ASN A 96 10.42 -7.88 -14.94
CA ASN A 96 10.91 -6.64 -14.34
C ASN A 96 9.81 -5.92 -13.53
N LEU A 97 8.64 -6.54 -13.31
CA LEU A 97 7.56 -5.99 -12.49
C LEU A 97 7.37 -6.86 -11.24
N LEU A 98 7.62 -6.26 -10.08
CA LEU A 98 7.39 -6.87 -8.78
C LEU A 98 6.25 -6.14 -8.06
N HIS A 99 5.59 -6.85 -7.15
CA HIS A 99 4.52 -6.32 -6.33
C HIS A 99 4.91 -6.42 -4.86
N THR A 100 4.36 -5.55 -4.02
CA THR A 100 4.40 -5.70 -2.56
C THR A 100 3.85 -7.06 -2.13
N ASP A 101 4.32 -7.54 -0.97
CA ASP A 101 3.94 -8.87 -0.45
C ASP A 101 2.49 -8.88 0.07
N SER A 102 2.06 -7.76 0.66
CA SER A 102 0.67 -7.48 1.06
C SER A 102 0.07 -6.43 0.11
N HIS A 103 -1.18 -6.04 0.36
CA HIS A 103 -1.95 -5.11 -0.46
C HIS A 103 -1.16 -3.88 -0.93
N ASP A 104 -0.38 -3.26 -0.05
CA ASP A 104 0.43 -2.08 -0.32
C ASP A 104 1.66 -2.03 0.60
N LEU A 105 2.49 -1.01 0.45
CA LEU A 105 3.65 -0.81 1.32
C LEU A 105 3.25 -0.62 2.79
N GLU A 106 2.25 0.19 3.09
CA GLU A 106 1.80 0.46 4.46
C GLU A 106 1.37 -0.82 5.20
N THR A 107 0.68 -1.74 4.53
CA THR A 107 0.34 -3.06 5.11
C THR A 107 1.60 -3.88 5.41
N MET A 108 2.65 -3.82 4.58
CA MET A 108 3.92 -4.48 4.90
C MET A 108 4.56 -3.88 6.15
N LEU A 109 4.53 -2.55 6.29
CA LEU A 109 5.08 -1.86 7.47
C LEU A 109 4.32 -2.27 8.75
N ILE A 110 2.98 -2.27 8.71
CA ILE A 110 2.13 -2.64 9.85
C ILE A 110 2.32 -4.11 10.21
N ASN A 111 2.42 -5.00 9.22
CA ASN A 111 2.60 -6.44 9.44
C ASN A 111 4.03 -6.82 9.86
N SER A 112 4.96 -5.86 9.92
CA SER A 112 6.34 -6.06 10.36
C SER A 112 6.56 -5.66 11.83
N PRO A 113 7.71 -6.01 12.43
CA PRO A 113 8.08 -5.53 13.77
C PRO A 113 8.19 -4.00 13.92
N ALA A 114 8.13 -3.23 12.83
CA ALA A 114 8.04 -1.77 12.89
C ALA A 114 6.83 -1.29 13.70
N LEU A 115 5.69 -2.00 13.60
CA LEU A 115 4.51 -1.66 14.40
C LEU A 115 4.79 -1.79 15.90
N ASP A 116 5.54 -2.81 16.34
CA ASP A 116 5.81 -3.00 17.78
C ASP A 116 6.58 -1.81 18.36
N LYS A 117 7.49 -1.22 17.58
CA LYS A 117 8.21 0.00 17.98
C LYS A 117 7.30 1.23 18.03
N VAL A 118 6.39 1.35 17.08
CA VAL A 118 5.39 2.44 17.09
C VAL A 118 4.46 2.27 18.29
N LEU A 119 4.01 1.06 18.59
CA LEU A 119 3.19 0.79 19.77
C LEU A 119 3.95 1.07 21.07
N ALA A 120 5.24 0.73 21.16
CA ALA A 120 6.05 1.05 22.33
C ALA A 120 6.16 2.56 22.61
N GLU A 121 6.09 3.40 21.57
CA GLU A 121 6.15 4.86 21.69
C GLU A 121 4.79 5.48 22.02
N PHE A 122 3.72 5.02 21.35
CA PHE A 122 2.43 5.71 21.38
C PHE A 122 1.35 4.98 22.19
N ALA A 123 1.46 3.66 22.41
CA ALA A 123 0.43 2.91 23.12
C ALA A 123 0.61 3.00 24.63
N SER A 124 -0.46 2.76 25.38
CA SER A 124 -0.40 2.61 26.83
C SER A 124 -0.03 1.18 27.17
N GLU A 125 1.06 0.97 27.90
CA GLU A 125 1.50 -0.35 28.35
C GLU A 125 0.39 -1.09 29.12
N GLU A 126 -0.31 -0.41 30.03
CA GLU A 126 -1.44 -0.97 30.77
C GLU A 126 -2.56 -1.45 29.82
N LYS A 127 -2.95 -0.62 28.84
CA LYS A 127 -4.03 -0.97 27.91
C LYS A 127 -3.64 -2.11 26.98
N ILE A 128 -2.41 -2.12 26.47
CA ILE A 128 -1.88 -3.21 25.64
C ILE A 128 -1.82 -4.51 26.44
N ASN A 129 -1.35 -4.49 27.69
CA ASN A 129 -1.29 -5.69 28.52
C ASN A 129 -2.68 -6.26 28.85
N ASN A 130 -3.69 -5.39 28.95
CA ASN A 130 -5.09 -5.79 29.11
C ASN A 130 -5.79 -6.11 27.78
N PHE A 131 -5.13 -5.85 26.64
CA PHE A 131 -5.67 -6.10 25.32
C PHE A 131 -5.43 -7.57 24.96
N ALA A 132 -6.49 -8.38 25.05
CA ALA A 132 -6.40 -9.84 24.93
C ALA A 132 -6.07 -10.36 23.52
N GLN A 133 -5.97 -9.48 22.51
CA GLN A 133 -5.78 -9.84 21.11
C GLN A 133 -4.53 -9.17 20.56
N ASP A 134 -3.92 -9.77 19.54
CA ASP A 134 -2.85 -9.11 18.81
C ASP A 134 -3.39 -7.88 18.05
N VAL A 135 -2.69 -6.75 18.17
CA VAL A 135 -3.12 -5.47 17.57
C VAL A 135 -3.24 -5.58 16.06
N ARG A 136 -2.32 -6.27 15.38
CA ARG A 136 -2.35 -6.43 13.92
C ARG A 136 -3.61 -7.17 13.48
N THR A 137 -3.95 -8.24 14.21
CA THR A 137 -5.16 -9.03 13.97
C THR A 137 -6.42 -8.18 14.09
N VAL A 138 -6.51 -7.32 15.11
CA VAL A 138 -7.68 -6.45 15.31
C VAL A 138 -7.75 -5.35 14.24
N LEU A 139 -6.61 -4.73 13.90
CA LEU A 139 -6.55 -3.73 12.84
C LEU A 139 -7.00 -4.33 11.51
N ALA A 140 -6.44 -5.49 11.13
CA ALA A 140 -6.80 -6.17 9.90
C ALA A 140 -8.28 -6.55 9.88
N ALA A 141 -8.80 -7.14 10.97
CA ALA A 141 -10.22 -7.51 11.08
C ALA A 141 -11.15 -6.29 10.92
N ALA A 142 -10.78 -5.14 11.48
CA ALA A 142 -11.51 -3.90 11.25
C ALA A 142 -11.36 -3.44 9.78
N GLY A 143 -10.15 -3.42 9.22
CA GLY A 143 -9.92 -3.00 7.84
C GLY A 143 -10.73 -3.78 6.79
N MET A 144 -11.05 -5.05 7.03
CA MET A 144 -11.72 -5.95 6.07
C MET A 144 -12.99 -5.37 5.45
N SER A 145 -13.89 -4.79 6.25
CA SER A 145 -15.16 -4.27 5.72
C SER A 145 -14.96 -3.11 4.75
N ILE A 146 -13.92 -2.29 4.98
CA ILE A 146 -13.55 -1.17 4.10
C ILE A 146 -12.85 -1.72 2.85
N GLY A 147 -11.91 -2.65 3.05
CA GLY A 147 -11.19 -3.34 1.98
C GLY A 147 -12.12 -4.03 0.98
N TYR A 148 -13.13 -4.77 1.44
CA TYR A 148 -14.13 -5.37 0.55
C TYR A 148 -14.93 -4.33 -0.24
N LEU A 149 -15.31 -3.23 0.39
CA LEU A 149 -16.06 -2.17 -0.29
C LEU A 149 -15.19 -1.49 -1.37
N ARG A 150 -13.91 -1.29 -1.10
CA ARG A 150 -12.92 -0.83 -2.10
C ARG A 150 -12.77 -1.83 -3.24
N TRP A 151 -12.59 -3.11 -2.91
CA TRP A 151 -12.41 -4.17 -3.91
C TRP A 151 -13.61 -4.25 -4.85
N ILE A 152 -14.83 -4.28 -4.30
CA ILE A 152 -16.05 -4.29 -5.11
C ILE A 152 -16.15 -3.01 -5.95
N SER A 153 -15.80 -1.85 -5.40
CA SER A 153 -15.78 -0.61 -6.17
C SER A 153 -14.84 -0.66 -7.37
N GLN A 154 -13.69 -1.35 -7.23
CA GLN A 154 -12.73 -1.54 -8.30
C GLN A 154 -13.24 -2.54 -9.35
N CYS A 155 -13.63 -3.76 -8.94
CA CYS A 155 -14.07 -4.80 -9.87
C CYS A 155 -15.33 -4.37 -10.67
N GLU A 156 -16.30 -3.77 -9.99
CA GLU A 156 -17.59 -3.41 -10.59
C GLU A 156 -17.61 -1.96 -11.12
N GLN A 157 -16.48 -1.25 -11.09
CA GLN A 157 -16.32 0.13 -11.58
C GLN A 157 -17.36 1.11 -10.99
N LEU A 158 -17.64 0.99 -9.69
CA LEU A 158 -18.71 1.74 -9.02
C LEU A 158 -18.39 3.22 -8.82
N ASN A 159 -17.13 3.62 -9.05
CA ASN A 159 -16.62 4.97 -8.83
C ASN A 159 -16.88 5.49 -7.40
N LEU A 160 -16.82 4.60 -6.39
CA LEU A 160 -16.90 5.02 -4.99
C LEU A 160 -15.65 5.79 -4.59
N THR A 161 -15.85 6.84 -3.80
CA THR A 161 -14.79 7.71 -3.30
C THR A 161 -14.56 7.43 -1.82
N PHE A 162 -13.35 6.99 -1.49
CA PHE A 162 -12.90 6.76 -0.12
C PHE A 162 -12.07 7.91 0.45
N ASN A 163 -11.75 8.91 -0.39
CA ASN A 163 -10.99 10.08 0.04
C ASN A 163 -11.79 10.90 1.06
N ASN A 164 -11.16 11.25 2.18
CA ASN A 164 -11.73 12.06 3.25
C ASN A 164 -13.01 11.49 3.88
N ILE A 165 -13.20 10.16 3.88
CA ILE A 165 -14.21 9.51 4.72
C ILE A 165 -13.81 9.67 6.19
N LYS A 166 -14.79 9.87 7.08
CA LYS A 166 -14.52 10.03 8.51
C LYS A 166 -14.70 8.70 9.24
N PHE A 167 -13.60 8.04 9.59
CA PHE A 167 -13.61 6.72 10.24
C PHE A 167 -14.40 6.72 11.56
N SER A 168 -14.31 7.78 12.36
CA SER A 168 -15.07 7.91 13.61
C SER A 168 -16.60 7.92 13.45
N LYS A 169 -17.14 8.02 12.23
CA LYS A 169 -18.59 7.91 11.99
C LYS A 169 -19.08 6.48 11.91
N PHE A 170 -18.21 5.53 11.60
CA PHE A 170 -18.58 4.12 11.39
C PHE A 170 -17.72 3.15 12.20
N ILE A 171 -16.70 3.63 12.91
CA ILE A 171 -15.90 2.84 13.86
C ILE A 171 -16.20 3.32 15.27
N ASP A 172 -16.56 2.41 16.15
CA ASP A 172 -16.65 2.68 17.57
C ASP A 172 -15.24 2.81 18.18
N GLU A 173 -14.88 3.99 18.67
CA GLU A 173 -13.53 4.25 19.16
C GLU A 173 -13.17 3.49 20.45
N ALA A 174 -14.14 2.93 21.18
CA ALA A 174 -13.87 2.17 22.39
C ALA A 174 -13.65 0.68 22.12
N THR A 175 -14.17 0.17 21.00
CA THR A 175 -14.18 -1.28 20.68
C THR A 175 -13.56 -1.62 19.32
N LEU A 176 -13.30 -0.62 18.47
CA LEU A 176 -12.94 -0.75 17.05
C LEU A 176 -13.94 -1.53 16.20
N GLN A 177 -15.17 -1.76 16.70
CA GLN A 177 -16.21 -2.40 15.92
C GLN A 177 -16.70 -1.49 14.80
N ILE A 178 -16.88 -2.07 13.62
CA ILE A 178 -17.36 -1.36 12.43
C ILE A 178 -18.87 -1.54 12.26
N ASP A 179 -19.53 -0.43 12.05
CA ASP A 179 -20.90 -0.35 11.57
C ASP A 179 -20.89 -0.26 10.03
N GLU A 180 -21.07 -1.40 9.37
CA GLU A 180 -21.05 -1.52 7.91
C GLU A 180 -22.10 -0.63 7.22
N VAL A 181 -23.25 -0.42 7.86
CA VAL A 181 -24.32 0.43 7.34
C VAL A 181 -23.86 1.89 7.33
N LYS A 182 -23.23 2.35 8.43
CA LYS A 182 -22.65 3.69 8.50
C LYS A 182 -21.45 3.86 7.57
N LEU A 183 -20.62 2.83 7.40
CA LEU A 183 -19.52 2.84 6.43
C LEU A 183 -20.05 3.08 5.01
N ILE A 184 -21.02 2.27 4.57
CA ILE A 184 -21.64 2.43 3.24
C ILE A 184 -22.27 3.82 3.11
N THR A 185 -22.94 4.31 4.15
CA THR A 185 -23.52 5.65 4.16
C THR A 185 -22.47 6.73 3.96
N GLU A 186 -21.36 6.67 4.70
CA GLU A 186 -20.30 7.67 4.62
C GLU A 186 -19.62 7.66 3.25
N VAL A 187 -19.32 6.48 2.71
CA VAL A 187 -18.73 6.34 1.37
C VAL A 187 -19.68 6.87 0.29
N ARG A 188 -20.97 6.54 0.36
CA ARG A 188 -21.98 7.08 -0.58
C ARG A 188 -22.05 8.61 -0.51
N ASN A 189 -22.07 9.19 0.69
CA ASN A 189 -22.09 10.64 0.87
C ASN A 189 -20.87 11.34 0.26
N LYS A 190 -19.73 10.64 0.16
CA LYS A 190 -18.50 11.12 -0.49
C LYS A 190 -18.44 10.82 -1.98
N SER A 191 -19.37 10.02 -2.50
CA SER A 191 -19.41 9.54 -3.87
C SER A 191 -20.56 10.20 -4.64
N PRO A 192 -20.43 11.45 -5.12
CA PRO A 192 -21.53 12.17 -5.77
C PRO A 192 -22.05 11.48 -7.04
N SER A 193 -21.24 10.62 -7.65
CA SER A 193 -21.60 9.82 -8.83
C SER A 193 -22.20 8.45 -8.49
N CYS A 194 -22.37 8.10 -7.21
CA CYS A 194 -22.91 6.80 -6.80
C CYS A 194 -24.43 6.76 -6.99
N SER A 195 -24.88 5.98 -7.98
CA SER A 195 -26.30 5.70 -8.23
C SER A 195 -26.86 4.54 -7.40
N TRP A 196 -25.99 3.72 -6.80
CA TRP A 196 -26.36 2.48 -6.11
C TRP A 196 -26.99 2.73 -4.74
N GLN A 197 -27.99 1.92 -4.40
CA GLN A 197 -28.63 1.93 -3.10
C GLN A 197 -27.76 1.23 -2.05
N GLN A 198 -27.94 1.62 -0.78
CA GLN A 198 -27.19 1.03 0.33
C GLN A 198 -27.38 -0.48 0.43
N GLU A 199 -28.59 -0.99 0.20
CA GLU A 199 -28.88 -2.42 0.26
C GLU A 199 -28.21 -3.22 -0.87
N GLU A 200 -28.03 -2.61 -2.05
CA GLU A 200 -27.31 -3.23 -3.17
C GLU A 200 -25.82 -3.39 -2.82
N LEU A 201 -25.19 -2.32 -2.34
CA LEU A 201 -23.79 -2.34 -1.91
C LEU A 201 -23.56 -3.34 -0.77
N LYS A 202 -24.47 -3.36 0.22
CA LYS A 202 -24.42 -4.33 1.33
C LYS A 202 -24.52 -5.76 0.82
N THR A 203 -25.41 -6.03 -0.13
CA THR A 203 -25.55 -7.35 -0.75
C THR A 203 -24.27 -7.78 -1.46
N TRP A 204 -23.61 -6.88 -2.17
CA TRP A 204 -22.31 -7.18 -2.81
C TRP A 204 -21.21 -7.47 -1.80
N VAL A 205 -21.12 -6.68 -0.73
CA VAL A 205 -20.15 -6.93 0.36
C VAL A 205 -20.37 -8.31 0.97
N ILE A 206 -21.61 -8.68 1.29
CA ILE A 206 -21.94 -10.00 1.84
C ILE A 206 -21.54 -11.12 0.87
N LYS A 207 -21.80 -10.96 -0.43
CA LYS A 207 -21.46 -11.97 -1.45
C LYS A 207 -19.96 -12.13 -1.65
N ARG A 208 -19.18 -11.05 -1.52
CA ARG A 208 -17.72 -11.05 -1.73
C ARG A 208 -16.95 -11.53 -0.50
N LYS A 209 -17.49 -11.29 0.70
CA LYS A 209 -16.87 -11.70 1.96
C LYS A 209 -16.61 -13.21 1.96
N SER A 210 -15.37 -13.57 2.30
CA SER A 210 -14.98 -14.96 2.49
C SER A 210 -13.91 -15.05 3.57
N ASN A 211 -14.05 -16.04 4.46
CA ASN A 211 -13.05 -16.35 5.48
C ASN A 211 -11.76 -16.95 4.89
N SER A 212 -11.74 -17.27 3.60
CA SER A 212 -10.56 -17.77 2.90
C SER A 212 -9.63 -16.67 2.40
N HIS A 213 -10.10 -15.41 2.35
CA HIS A 213 -9.26 -14.31 1.88
C HIS A 213 -8.30 -13.88 2.99
N ASP A 214 -7.01 -13.77 2.65
CA ASP A 214 -6.01 -13.21 3.55
C ASP A 214 -6.32 -11.73 3.82
N PRO A 215 -6.51 -11.32 5.09
CA PRO A 215 -6.79 -9.93 5.43
C PRO A 215 -5.73 -8.94 4.94
N TRP A 216 -4.47 -9.35 4.86
CA TRP A 216 -3.37 -8.49 4.40
C TRP A 216 -3.38 -8.24 2.89
N GLN A 217 -4.20 -8.98 2.14
CA GLN A 217 -4.43 -8.75 0.71
C GLN A 217 -5.70 -7.93 0.46
N VAL A 218 -6.63 -7.91 1.43
CA VAL A 218 -7.91 -7.20 1.32
C VAL A 218 -7.83 -5.78 1.89
N CYS A 219 -7.09 -5.59 2.98
CA CYS A 219 -7.03 -4.30 3.68
C CYS A 219 -6.07 -3.34 2.98
N CYS A 220 -6.49 -2.08 2.81
CA CYS A 220 -5.59 -1.00 2.42
C CYS A 220 -4.87 -0.44 3.65
N GLY A 221 -3.56 -0.24 3.55
CA GLY A 221 -2.70 0.17 4.64
C GLY A 221 -3.02 1.59 5.13
N HIS A 222 -3.40 2.51 4.25
CA HIS A 222 -3.89 3.84 4.67
C HIS A 222 -5.12 3.74 5.58
N ASP A 223 -6.06 2.84 5.26
CA ASP A 223 -7.23 2.60 6.12
C ASP A 223 -6.81 2.00 7.47
N LEU A 224 -5.85 1.07 7.46
CA LEU A 224 -5.32 0.49 8.70
C LEU A 224 -4.62 1.53 9.57
N VAL A 225 -3.92 2.50 8.99
CA VAL A 225 -3.30 3.59 9.76
C VAL A 225 -4.35 4.53 10.36
N GLU A 226 -5.45 4.81 9.65
CA GLU A 226 -6.58 5.55 10.22
C GLU A 226 -7.20 4.81 11.41
N ILE A 227 -7.37 3.50 11.31
CA ILE A 227 -7.87 2.66 12.40
C ILE A 227 -6.88 2.62 13.57
N LEU A 228 -5.57 2.51 13.30
CA LEU A 228 -4.52 2.57 14.32
C LEU A 228 -4.56 3.90 15.08
N SER A 229 -4.69 5.01 14.35
CA SER A 229 -4.86 6.36 14.90
C SER A 229 -6.07 6.45 15.84
N LEU A 230 -7.21 5.84 15.51
CA LEU A 230 -8.36 5.77 16.42
C LEU A 230 -8.08 4.89 17.65
N SER A 231 -7.46 3.73 17.44
CA SER A 231 -7.16 2.78 18.52
C SER A 231 -6.24 3.38 19.59
N LEU A 232 -5.23 4.16 19.19
CA LEU A 232 -4.26 4.81 20.09
C LEU A 232 -4.88 5.94 20.92
N ARG A 233 -6.08 6.41 20.58
CA ARG A 233 -6.78 7.43 21.36
C ARG A 233 -7.54 6.86 22.55
N LYS A 234 -8.02 5.62 22.44
CA LYS A 234 -8.94 5.04 23.43
C LYS A 234 -8.72 3.56 23.74
N VAL A 235 -8.64 2.70 22.73
CA VAL A 235 -8.59 1.23 22.93
C VAL A 235 -7.26 0.79 23.51
N ILE A 236 -6.16 1.17 22.84
CA ILE A 236 -4.81 0.75 23.21
C ILE A 236 -3.95 1.91 23.71
N GLY A 237 -4.49 3.13 23.74
CA GLY A 237 -3.81 4.33 24.25
C GLY A 237 -4.79 5.37 24.77
N SER A 238 -4.28 6.55 25.12
CA SER A 238 -5.06 7.68 25.64
C SER A 238 -4.66 9.00 24.99
N ASN A 239 -4.07 8.92 23.79
CA ASN A 239 -3.47 10.06 23.09
C ASN A 239 -4.54 11.03 22.59
N LYS A 240 -4.17 12.30 22.47
CA LYS A 240 -5.00 13.28 21.77
C LYS A 240 -4.91 13.03 20.26
N ALA A 241 -5.97 13.38 19.53
CA ALA A 241 -6.01 13.17 18.07
C ALA A 241 -4.81 13.80 17.32
N ALA A 242 -4.31 14.95 17.79
CA ALA A 242 -3.16 15.64 17.20
C ALA A 242 -1.80 14.95 17.44
N GLU A 243 -1.72 14.04 18.41
CA GLU A 243 -0.48 13.30 18.76
C GLU A 243 -0.36 11.99 17.95
N VAL A 244 -1.48 11.52 17.37
CA VAL A 244 -1.56 10.25 16.63
C VAL A 244 -2.24 10.45 15.28
N GLU A 245 -1.91 11.54 14.59
CA GLU A 245 -2.42 11.79 13.25
C GLU A 245 -1.92 10.71 12.27
N PRO A 246 -2.77 10.23 11.33
CA PRO A 246 -2.41 9.17 10.40
C PRO A 246 -1.08 9.41 9.66
N ASN A 247 -0.86 10.62 9.12
CA ASN A 247 0.39 10.98 8.44
C ASN A 247 1.63 10.87 9.36
N MET A 248 1.47 11.18 10.65
CA MET A 248 2.53 11.04 11.65
C MET A 248 2.84 9.57 11.91
N LEU A 249 1.80 8.73 12.03
CA LEU A 249 1.95 7.29 12.23
C LEU A 249 2.56 6.61 11.01
N GLU A 250 2.14 6.95 9.80
CA GLU A 250 2.78 6.46 8.56
C GLU A 250 4.28 6.79 8.52
N ARG A 251 4.64 8.04 8.87
CA ARG A 251 6.04 8.45 8.96
C ARG A 251 6.78 7.64 10.02
N SER A 252 6.17 7.42 11.19
CA SER A 252 6.77 6.66 12.28
C SER A 252 6.99 5.19 11.91
N LEU A 253 6.01 4.57 11.25
CA LEU A 253 6.11 3.22 10.69
C LEU A 253 7.26 3.13 9.68
N ARG A 254 7.35 4.09 8.74
CA ARG A 254 8.48 4.14 7.80
C ARG A 254 9.81 4.25 8.53
N LEU A 255 9.95 5.14 9.52
CA LEU A 255 11.19 5.31 10.28
C LEU A 255 11.55 4.06 11.11
N ALA A 256 10.56 3.37 11.66
CA ALA A 256 10.74 2.16 12.47
C ALA A 256 11.07 0.91 11.65
N TYR A 257 10.78 0.91 10.34
CA TYR A 257 11.03 -0.19 9.44
C TYR A 257 12.52 -0.33 9.09
N GLU A 258 13.07 -1.49 9.41
CA GLU A 258 14.48 -1.83 9.23
C GLU A 258 14.70 -2.76 8.05
N GLU A 259 15.91 -2.69 7.48
CA GLU A 259 16.36 -3.59 6.42
C GLU A 259 16.21 -5.07 6.80
N ALA A 260 16.51 -5.43 8.05
CA ALA A 260 16.36 -6.80 8.56
C ALA A 260 14.91 -7.33 8.49
N TYR A 261 13.91 -6.45 8.45
CA TYR A 261 12.51 -6.84 8.25
C TYR A 261 12.24 -7.07 6.77
N PHE A 262 12.78 -6.19 5.92
CA PHE A 262 12.68 -6.33 4.47
C PHE A 262 13.37 -7.59 3.94
N CYS A 263 14.54 -7.97 4.46
CA CYS A 263 15.25 -9.19 4.06
C CYS A 263 14.43 -10.49 4.24
N LYS A 264 13.37 -10.47 5.05
CA LYS A 264 12.48 -11.62 5.29
C LYS A 264 11.30 -11.69 4.31
N THR A 265 11.15 -10.70 3.43
CA THR A 265 10.03 -10.58 2.49
C THR A 265 10.26 -11.44 1.24
N LEU A 266 9.17 -11.87 0.61
CA LEU A 266 9.21 -12.49 -0.72
C LEU A 266 9.68 -11.47 -1.76
N LEU A 267 9.28 -10.20 -1.62
CA LEU A 267 9.75 -9.10 -2.46
C LEU A 267 11.28 -9.00 -2.47
N TYR A 268 11.95 -9.03 -1.32
CA TYR A 268 13.42 -9.06 -1.25
C TYR A 268 14.01 -10.25 -2.01
N SER A 269 13.45 -11.45 -1.81
CA SER A 269 13.88 -12.66 -2.50
C SER A 269 13.70 -12.56 -4.03
N LYS A 270 12.62 -11.92 -4.49
CA LYS A 270 12.35 -11.65 -5.91
C LYS A 270 13.35 -10.64 -6.48
N ILE A 271 13.72 -9.60 -5.73
CA ILE A 271 14.76 -8.64 -6.13
C ILE A 271 16.11 -9.35 -6.28
N CYS A 272 16.52 -10.17 -5.31
CA CYS A 272 17.76 -10.96 -5.41
C CYS A 272 17.76 -11.87 -6.65
N THR A 273 16.63 -12.52 -6.93
CA THR A 273 16.47 -13.36 -8.13
C THR A 273 16.60 -12.52 -9.40
N TRP A 274 15.98 -11.34 -9.41
CA TRP A 274 16.08 -10.40 -10.52
C TRP A 274 17.52 -9.95 -10.77
N GLU A 275 18.27 -9.58 -9.72
CA GLU A 275 19.68 -9.21 -9.85
C GLU A 275 20.53 -10.35 -10.43
N ALA A 276 20.34 -11.58 -9.96
CA ALA A 276 21.07 -12.74 -10.45
C ALA A 276 20.87 -12.96 -11.96
N ASN A 277 19.65 -12.73 -12.44
CA ASN A 277 19.29 -12.88 -13.86
C ASN A 277 19.68 -11.67 -14.72
N ASN A 278 19.99 -10.52 -14.12
CA ASN A 278 20.24 -9.25 -14.81
C ASN A 278 21.62 -8.67 -14.50
N GLN A 279 22.68 -9.49 -14.46
CA GLN A 279 24.05 -8.98 -14.30
C GLN A 279 24.42 -7.97 -15.41
N PRO A 280 25.11 -6.85 -15.10
CA PRO A 280 25.73 -6.47 -13.82
C PRO A 280 24.83 -5.60 -12.91
N PHE A 281 23.52 -5.54 -13.15
CA PHE A 281 22.63 -4.62 -12.44
C PHE A 281 22.37 -5.06 -10.99
N LYS A 282 22.44 -4.09 -10.07
CA LYS A 282 22.24 -4.25 -8.64
C LYS A 282 21.21 -3.26 -8.10
N VAL A 283 20.43 -3.71 -7.13
CA VAL A 283 19.35 -2.96 -6.48
C VAL A 283 19.68 -2.81 -5.01
N LEU A 284 19.89 -3.92 -4.30
CA LEU A 284 20.02 -3.94 -2.84
C LEU A 284 21.42 -3.54 -2.40
N ALA A 285 21.52 -2.82 -1.28
CA ALA A 285 22.77 -2.58 -0.59
C ALA A 285 23.19 -3.87 0.13
N LEU A 286 23.99 -4.71 -0.52
CA LEU A 286 24.69 -5.82 0.14
C LEU A 286 25.99 -5.33 0.79
#